data_AF-A0A816UT51-F1
#
_entry.id   AF-A0A816UT51-F1
#
_cell.length_a   1.000
_cell.length_b   1.000
_cell.length_c   1.000
_cell.angle_alpha   90.00
_cell.angle_beta   90.00
_cell.angle_gamma   90.00
#
_symmetry.space_group_name_H-M   'P 1'
#
loop_
_entity.id
_entity.type
_entity.pdbx_description
1 polymer ?
#
loop_
_entity_poly.entity_id
_entity_poly.type
_entity_poly.pdbx_seq_one_letter_code
_entity_poly.pdbx_strand_id
1 'polypeptide(L)' 'KLATSYYNIGRLYDDMGEYSKALSYLEKSLDICRKSLPATHPDIKSTMNSIAVVKKKL' A
#
# COMPACT_ATOMS: atom_id res chain seq x y z
N LYS A 1 -9.26 -6.70 -8.33
CA LYS A 1 -7.86 -7.06 -8.65
C LYS A 1 -7.07 -7.10 -7.35
N LEU A 2 -6.23 -8.13 -7.15
CA LEU A 2 -5.58 -8.45 -5.87
C LEU A 2 -4.82 -7.27 -5.21
N ALA A 3 -4.18 -6.39 -6.00
CA ALA A 3 -3.47 -5.21 -5.50
C ALA A 3 -4.37 -4.25 -4.69
N THR A 4 -5.59 -3.99 -5.18
CA THR A 4 -6.56 -3.11 -4.51
C THR A 4 -7.02 -3.69 -3.17
N SER A 5 -7.20 -5.01 -3.09
CA SER A 5 -7.55 -5.69 -1.84
C SER A 5 -6.43 -5.54 -0.80
N TYR A 6 -5.17 -5.76 -1.20
CA TYR A 6 -4.02 -5.54 -0.33
C TYR A 6 -3.89 -4.08 0.12
N TYR A 7 -4.12 -3.13 -0.78
CA TYR A 7 -4.10 -1.69 -0.45
C TYR A 7 -5.15 -1.36 0.61
N ASN A 8 -6.39 -1.83 0.43
CA ASN A 8 -7.49 -1.58 1.36
C ASN A 8 -7.24 -2.21 2.74
N ILE A 9 -6.68 -3.42 2.79
CA ILE A 9 -6.29 -4.06 4.06
C ILE A 9 -5.18 -3.24 4.75
N GLY A 10 -4.20 -2.75 3.98
CA GLY A 10 -3.16 -1.87 4.51
C GLY A 10 -3.73 -0.59 5.12
N ARG A 11 -4.69 0.06 4.44
CA ARG A 11 -5.41 1.23 4.96
C ARG A 11 -6.22 0.91 6.22
N LEU A 12 -6.91 -0.22 6.26
CA LEU A 12 -7.64 -0.66 7.45
C LEU A 12 -6.72 -0.80 8.67
N TYR A 13 -5.54 -1.43 8.50
CA TYR A 13 -4.57 -1.52 9.59
C TYR A 13 -3.97 -0.16 9.98
N ASP A 14 -3.79 0.78 9.04
CA ASP A 14 -3.38 2.16 9.36
C ASP A 14 -4.42 2.85 10.25
N ASP A 15 -5.71 2.69 9.91
CA ASP A 15 -6.82 3.25 10.69
C ASP A 15 -6.93 2.61 12.09
N MET A 16 -6.47 1.36 12.25
CA MET A 16 -6.38 0.66 13.54
C MET A 16 -5.13 1.01 14.36
N GLY A 17 -4.21 1.83 13.84
CA GLY A 17 -2.92 2.13 14.49
C GLY A 17 -1.88 0.99 14.40
N GLU A 18 -2.16 -0.05 13.61
CA GLU A 18 -1.34 -1.23 13.43
C GLU A 18 -0.34 -1.03 12.28
N TYR A 19 0.53 -0.02 12.42
CA TYR A 19 1.36 0.51 11.32
C TYR A 19 2.29 -0.51 10.67
N SER A 20 2.86 -1.44 11.44
CA SER A 20 3.71 -2.52 10.89
C SER A 20 2.93 -3.46 9.98
N LYS A 21 1.69 -3.81 10.34
CA LYS A 21 0.80 -4.60 9.48
C LYS A 21 0.40 -3.79 8.26
N ALA A 22 -0.01 -2.53 8.45
CA ALA A 22 -0.37 -1.62 7.37
C ALA A 22 0.73 -1.56 6.29
N LEU A 23 1.98 -1.37 6.71
CA LEU A 23 3.13 -1.32 5.83
C LEU A 23 3.29 -2.62 5.02
N SER A 24 3.23 -3.78 5.68
CA SER A 24 3.37 -5.08 5.00
C SER A 24 2.32 -5.31 3.91
N TYR A 25 1.06 -4.93 4.16
CA TYR A 25 0.00 -5.08 3.16
C TYR A 25 0.12 -4.06 2.03
N LEU A 26 0.54 -2.82 2.31
CA LEU A 26 0.80 -1.81 1.28
C LEU A 26 1.98 -2.18 0.38
N GLU A 27 3.04 -2.79 0.92
CA GLU A 27 4.18 -3.28 0.14
C GLU A 27 3.77 -4.42 -0.81
N LYS A 28 2.95 -5.37 -0.33
CA LYS A 28 2.38 -6.42 -1.20
C LYS A 28 1.52 -5.83 -2.32
N SER A 29 0.74 -4.79 -2.04
CA SER A 29 -0.02 -4.07 -3.07
C SER A 29 0.91 -3.45 -4.11
N LEU A 30 1.97 -2.78 -3.67
CA LEU A 30 2.95 -2.13 -4.54
C LEU A 30 3.65 -3.14 -5.46
N ASP A 31 4.04 -4.29 -4.94
CA ASP A 31 4.69 -5.36 -5.70
C ASP A 31 3.79 -5.90 -6.81
N ILE A 32 2.50 -6.11 -6.52
CA ILE A 32 1.53 -6.56 -7.53
C ILE A 32 1.32 -5.46 -8.59
N CYS A 33 1.17 -4.19 -8.17
CA CYS A 33 1.04 -3.07 -9.09
C CYS A 33 2.25 -2.96 -10.03
N ARG A 34 3.47 -3.03 -9.50
CA ARG A 34 4.71 -2.97 -10.30
C ARG A 34 4.85 -4.11 -11.31
N LYS A 35 4.36 -5.30 -10.97
CA LYS A 35 4.36 -6.47 -11.89
C LYS A 35 3.30 -6.36 -12.98
N SER A 36 2.22 -5.62 -12.74
CA SER A 36 1.02 -5.64 -13.60
C SER A 36 0.79 -4.36 -14.37
N LEU A 37 1.44 -3.26 -14.01
CA LEU A 37 1.13 -1.90 -14.49
C LEU A 37 2.42 -1.18 -14.92
N PRO A 38 2.34 -0.26 -15.89
CA PRO A 38 3.44 0.65 -16.20
C PRO A 38 3.82 1.49 -14.97
N ALA A 39 5.10 1.87 -14.88
CA ALA A 39 5.63 2.65 -13.75
C ALA A 39 4.92 3.99 -13.51
N THR A 40 4.29 4.56 -14.54
CA THR A 40 3.53 5.82 -14.49
C THR A 40 2.10 5.66 -13.99
N HIS A 41 1.65 4.43 -13.72
CA HIS A 41 0.27 4.17 -13.33
C HIS A 41 -0.06 4.80 -11.96
N PRO A 42 -1.20 5.50 -11.82
CA PRO A 42 -1.56 6.21 -10.59
C PRO A 42 -1.59 5.32 -9.35
N ASP A 43 -2.01 4.06 -9.46
CA ASP A 43 -2.03 3.10 -8.35
C ASP A 43 -0.64 2.93 -7.70
N ILE A 44 0.45 2.93 -8.47
CA ILE A 44 1.81 2.84 -7.92
C ILE A 44 2.10 4.08 -7.06
N LYS A 45 1.76 5.28 -7.55
CA LYS A 45 1.94 6.53 -6.82
C LYS A 45 1.09 6.59 -5.56
N SER A 46 -0.17 6.18 -5.64
CA SER A 46 -1.10 6.15 -4.49
C SER A 46 -0.63 5.20 -3.39
N THR A 47 -0.16 4.00 -3.76
CA THR A 47 0.38 3.04 -2.80
C THR A 47 1.68 3.55 -2.16
N MET A 48 2.59 4.13 -2.95
CA MET A 48 3.83 4.73 -2.41
C MET A 48 3.55 5.89 -1.44
N ASN A 49 2.58 6.74 -1.75
CA ASN A 49 2.17 7.82 -0.85
C ASN A 49 1.63 7.27 0.48
N SER A 50 0.80 6.23 0.42
CA SER A 50 0.27 5.60 1.63
C SER A 50 1.38 4.95 2.48
N ILE A 51 2.35 4.29 1.84
CA ILE A 51 3.53 3.75 2.53
C ILE A 51 4.31 4.87 3.23
N ALA A 52 4.54 6.00 2.56
CA ALA A 52 5.25 7.13 3.14
C ALA A 52 4.50 7.73 4.34
N VAL A 53 3.17 7.77 4.32
CA VAL A 53 2.35 8.21 5.46
C VAL A 53 2.46 7.24 6.63
N VAL A 54 2.30 5.94 6.39
CA VAL A 54 2.38 4.91 7.44
C VAL A 54 3.77 4.89 8.08
N LYS A 55 4.85 5.00 7.29
CA LYS A 55 6.23 5.03 7.81
C LYS A 55 6.52 6.22 8.73
N LYS A 56 5.78 7.33 8.64
CA LYS A 56 5.93 8.47 9.56
C LYS A 56 5.28 8.24 10.92
N LYS A 57 4.37 7.27 11.02
CA LYS A 57 3.64 6.94 12.26
C LYS A 57 4.25 5.76 13.01
N LEU A 58 5.19 5.06 12.37
CA LEU A 58 5.88 3.87 12.86
C LEU A 58 7.06 4.28 13.74
#